data_AF-A0A6S7D6V5-F1
#
_entry.id   AF-A0A6S7D6V5-F1
#
_cell.length_a   1.000
_cell.length_b   1.000
_cell.length_c   1.000
_cell.angle_alpha   90.00
_cell.angle_beta   90.00
_cell.angle_gamma   90.00
#
_symmetry.space_group_name_H-M   'P 1'
#
loop_
_entity.id
_entity.type
_entity.pdbx_description
1 polymer ?
#
loop_
_entity_poly.entity_id
_entity_poly.type
_entity_poly.pdbx_seq_one_letter_code
_entity_poly.pdbx_strand_id
1 'polypeptide(L)'
;MKIKKLIEERRVDERVAVSERADPSNAEALAALDQLDGAQFSSIAFVTEDETVMAIGGGGDGAFVVSITLDDDARIYTLIDPTRSEDHDQDVVVGGQAGSYQQYQCVDRDMAKAALLYFQQEGQPSPDLKWVSE
;
A
#
# COMPACT_ATOMS: atom_id res chain seq x y z
N MET A 1 6.83 -9.58 13.70
CA MET A 1 6.71 -8.11 13.72
C MET A 1 5.31 -7.72 14.19
N LYS A 2 5.11 -6.54 14.80
CA LYS A 2 3.76 -6.04 15.16
C LYS A 2 3.51 -4.68 14.52
N ILE A 3 2.41 -4.56 13.78
CA ILE A 3 1.87 -3.27 13.33
C ILE A 3 1.35 -2.52 14.56
N LYS A 4 1.88 -1.32 14.79
CA LYS A 4 1.48 -0.42 15.89
C LYS A 4 0.42 0.58 15.46
N LYS A 5 0.37 0.91 14.18
CA LYS A 5 -0.53 1.93 13.66
C LYS A 5 -1.02 1.58 12.26
N LEU A 6 -2.32 1.74 12.05
CA LEU A 6 -2.94 1.87 10.74
C LEU A 6 -3.35 3.34 10.56
N ILE A 7 -2.97 3.92 9.43
CA ILE A 7 -3.34 5.26 8.99
C ILE A 7 -4.24 5.07 7.77
N GLU A 8 -5.39 5.71 7.75
CA GLU A 8 -6.37 5.63 6.67
C GLU A 8 -6.64 7.04 6.14
N GLU A 9 -6.57 7.22 4.82
CA GLU A 9 -6.93 8.48 4.18
C GLU A 9 -8.30 8.36 3.52
N ARG A 10 -9.17 9.30 3.89
CA ARG A 10 -10.54 9.37 3.41
C ARG A 10 -10.85 10.73 2.81
N ARG A 11 -11.38 10.74 1.60
CA ARG A 11 -11.96 11.96 1.01
C ARG A 11 -13.30 12.28 1.67
N VAL A 12 -13.44 13.52 2.13
CA VAL A 12 -14.68 14.10 2.68
C VAL A 12 -14.90 15.41 1.96
N ASP A 13 -15.86 15.43 1.02
CA ASP A 13 -16.10 16.53 0.09
C ASP A 13 -14.83 16.90 -0.71
N GLU A 14 -14.36 18.15 -0.56
CA GLU A 14 -13.14 18.68 -1.18
C GLU A 14 -11.90 18.55 -0.27
N ARG A 15 -12.00 17.82 0.85
CA ARG A 15 -10.90 17.66 1.82
C ARG A 15 -10.49 16.20 1.97
N VAL A 16 -9.23 16.01 2.37
CA VAL A 16 -8.72 14.72 2.83
C VAL A 16 -8.75 14.72 4.36
N ALA A 17 -9.37 13.71 4.94
CA ALA A 17 -9.36 13.42 6.36
C ALA A 17 -8.45 12.21 6.60
N VAL A 18 -7.58 12.31 7.60
CA VAL A 18 -6.71 11.22 8.03
C VAL A 18 -7.24 10.68 9.35
N SER A 19 -7.37 9.37 9.46
CA SER A 19 -7.65 8.69 10.73
C SER A 19 -6.54 7.72 11.08
N GLU A 20 -6.22 7.64 12.37
CA GLU A 20 -5.23 6.71 12.90
C GLU A 20 -5.89 5.72 13.84
N ARG A 21 -5.46 4.45 13.75
CA ARG A 21 -5.86 3.37 14.65
C ARG A 21 -4.60 2.72 15.23
N ALA A 22 -4.52 2.68 16.55
CA ALA A 22 -3.46 1.97 17.24
C ALA A 22 -3.73 0.47 17.27
N ASP A 23 -2.66 -0.32 17.17
CA ASP A 23 -2.65 -1.79 17.30
C ASP A 23 -3.79 -2.50 16.53
N PRO A 24 -3.94 -2.26 15.21
CA PRO A 24 -4.99 -2.88 14.42
C PRO A 24 -4.85 -4.41 14.41
N SER A 25 -5.97 -5.11 14.50
CA SER A 25 -6.02 -6.55 14.25
C SER A 25 -5.80 -6.88 12.78
N ASN A 26 -5.43 -8.12 12.48
CA ASN A 26 -5.26 -8.57 11.09
C ASN A 26 -6.55 -8.38 10.26
N ALA A 27 -7.71 -8.60 10.87
CA ALA A 27 -9.00 -8.41 10.23
C ALA A 27 -9.26 -6.94 9.89
N GLU A 28 -8.89 -6.00 10.76
CA GLU A 28 -9.05 -4.57 10.50
C GLU A 28 -8.11 -4.08 9.40
N ALA A 29 -6.87 -4.56 9.38
CA ALA A 29 -5.92 -4.25 8.31
C ALA A 29 -6.40 -4.76 6.94
N LEU A 30 -6.91 -5.99 6.88
CA LEU A 30 -7.48 -6.55 5.65
C LEU A 30 -8.75 -5.79 5.22
N ALA A 31 -9.62 -5.44 6.17
CA ALA A 31 -10.81 -4.64 5.88
C ALA A 31 -10.45 -3.25 5.32
N ALA A 32 -9.38 -2.63 5.82
CA ALA A 32 -8.89 -1.34 5.30
C ALA A 32 -8.40 -1.46 3.85
N LEU A 33 -7.67 -2.54 3.50
CA LEU A 33 -7.29 -2.84 2.11
C LEU A 33 -8.53 -3.08 1.24
N ASP A 34 -9.50 -3.87 1.73
CA ASP A 34 -10.74 -4.19 1.01
C ASP A 34 -11.60 -2.95 0.74
N GLN A 35 -11.48 -1.92 1.59
CA GLN A 35 -12.21 -0.67 1.47
C GLN A 35 -11.63 0.31 0.45
N LEU A 36 -10.37 0.15 0.04
CA LEU A 36 -9.75 1.00 -0.97
C LEU A 36 -10.52 0.91 -2.31
N ASP A 37 -10.96 2.07 -2.78
CA ASP A 37 -11.80 2.28 -3.97
C ASP A 37 -11.22 3.33 -4.94
N GLY A 38 -10.06 3.89 -4.65
CA GLY A 38 -9.43 4.94 -5.46
C GLY A 38 -10.22 6.25 -5.53
N ALA A 39 -11.24 6.43 -4.68
CA ALA A 39 -12.13 7.58 -4.69
C ALA A 39 -12.34 8.12 -3.27
N GLN A 40 -13.21 7.49 -2.47
CA GLN A 40 -13.43 7.87 -1.09
C GLN A 40 -12.28 7.40 -0.20
N PHE A 41 -11.72 6.21 -0.47
CA PHE A 41 -10.60 5.60 0.24
C PHE A 41 -9.53 5.24 -0.78
N SER A 42 -8.40 5.94 -0.74
CA SER A 42 -7.37 5.83 -1.79
C SER A 42 -5.96 5.60 -1.25
N SER A 43 -5.79 5.58 0.07
CA SER A 43 -4.51 5.26 0.69
C SER A 43 -4.70 4.74 2.12
N ILE A 44 -3.88 3.75 2.48
CA ILE A 44 -3.66 3.30 3.84
C ILE A 44 -2.15 3.15 4.07
N ALA A 45 -1.72 3.32 5.31
CA ALA A 45 -0.35 3.03 5.72
C ALA A 45 -0.33 2.23 7.03
N PHE A 46 0.59 1.29 7.12
CA PHE A 46 0.85 0.48 8.31
C PHE A 46 2.23 0.78 8.83
N VAL A 47 2.33 1.14 10.11
CA VAL A 47 3.59 1.46 10.79
C VAL A 47 3.87 0.40 11.85
N THR A 48 5.07 -0.17 11.83
CA THR A 48 5.56 -1.13 12.82
C THR A 48 6.25 -0.43 14.00
N GLU A 49 6.72 -1.20 14.99
CA GLU A 49 7.40 -0.66 16.17
C GLU A 49 8.78 -0.07 15.87
N ASP A 50 9.44 -0.58 14.84
CA ASP A 50 10.73 -0.12 14.32
C ASP A 50 10.57 0.91 13.20
N GLU A 51 9.45 1.64 13.17
CA GLU A 51 9.14 2.72 12.21
C GLU A 51 9.18 2.30 10.73
N THR A 52 9.20 0.98 10.43
CA THR A 52 8.99 0.50 9.06
C THR A 52 7.55 0.80 8.63
N VAL A 53 7.41 1.35 7.43
CA VAL A 53 6.12 1.77 6.88
C VAL A 53 5.79 0.96 5.63
N MET A 54 4.64 0.29 5.60
CA MET A 54 4.01 -0.16 4.36
C MET A 54 2.93 0.84 3.95
N ALA A 55 2.97 1.35 2.73
CA ALA A 55 1.91 2.17 2.14
C ALA A 55 1.22 1.40 1.01
N ILE A 56 -0.12 1.48 0.96
CA ILE A 56 -0.93 0.90 -0.10
C ILE A 56 -1.92 1.96 -0.59
N GLY A 57 -1.81 2.33 -1.87
CA GLY A 57 -2.69 3.26 -2.53
C GLY A 57 -3.45 2.63 -3.70
N GLY A 58 -4.54 3.27 -4.14
CA GLY A 58 -5.33 2.83 -5.29
C GLY A 58 -6.67 2.21 -4.92
N GLY A 59 -7.06 1.15 -5.62
CA GLY A 59 -8.32 0.42 -5.43
C GLY A 59 -9.42 0.67 -6.44
N GLY A 60 -9.28 1.68 -7.31
CA GLY A 60 -10.26 2.04 -8.35
C GLY A 60 -10.46 0.94 -9.40
N ASP A 61 -9.70 0.99 -10.50
CA ASP A 61 -9.76 -0.02 -11.57
C ASP A 61 -9.12 -1.37 -11.17
N GLY A 62 -9.18 -1.74 -9.89
CA GLY A 62 -8.56 -2.95 -9.33
C GLY A 62 -7.04 -2.89 -9.20
N ALA A 63 -6.44 -1.72 -9.42
CA ALA A 63 -4.99 -1.52 -9.36
C ALA A 63 -4.55 -0.84 -8.06
N PHE A 64 -3.40 -1.29 -7.56
CA PHE A 64 -2.79 -0.83 -6.33
C PHE A 64 -1.32 -0.51 -6.55
N VAL A 65 -0.83 0.49 -5.82
CA VAL A 65 0.61 0.74 -5.67
C VAL A 65 0.95 0.42 -4.23
N VAL A 66 1.93 -0.46 -4.03
CA VAL A 66 2.36 -0.92 -2.71
C VAL A 66 3.84 -0.65 -2.53
N SER A 67 4.20 0.03 -1.45
CA SER A 67 5.59 0.26 -1.09
C SER A 67 5.87 -0.05 0.38
N ILE A 68 7.13 -0.38 0.67
CA ILE A 68 7.66 -0.55 2.02
C ILE A 68 8.90 0.33 2.17
N THR A 69 8.92 1.19 3.18
CA THR A 69 10.08 1.99 3.57
C THR A 69 10.66 1.43 4.86
N LEU A 70 11.91 0.95 4.82
CA LEU A 70 12.63 0.45 6.01
C LEU A 70 13.38 1.61 6.69
N ASP A 71 13.38 1.64 8.04
CA ASP A 71 14.01 2.71 8.85
C ASP A 71 15.55 2.75 8.72
N ASP A 72 16.19 1.60 8.48
CA ASP A 72 17.65 1.47 8.58
C ASP A 72 18.46 2.13 7.45
N ASP A 73 17.83 2.42 6.31
CA ASP A 73 18.47 3.07 5.14
C ASP A 73 17.53 4.02 4.37
N ALA A 74 16.29 4.25 4.85
CA ALA A 74 15.20 4.88 4.09
C ALA A 74 14.96 4.24 2.71
N ARG A 75 15.39 2.98 2.53
CA ARG A 75 15.25 2.24 1.28
C ARG A 75 13.78 1.95 1.03
N ILE A 76 13.34 2.25 -0.19
CA ILE A 76 11.96 2.04 -0.60
C ILE A 76 11.91 0.80 -1.49
N TYR A 77 11.07 -0.16 -1.12
CA TYR A 77 10.74 -1.32 -1.94
C TYR A 77 9.34 -1.12 -2.52
N THR A 78 9.23 -1.06 -3.84
CA THR A 78 7.94 -1.01 -4.54
C THR A 78 7.61 -2.40 -5.08
N LEU A 79 6.42 -2.90 -4.76
CA LEU A 79 5.92 -4.18 -5.24
C LEU A 79 5.64 -4.08 -6.74
N ILE A 80 6.04 -5.10 -7.49
CA ILE A 80 5.87 -5.13 -8.94
C ILE A 80 5.19 -6.40 -9.43
N ASP A 81 4.43 -6.28 -10.51
CA ASP A 81 3.95 -7.38 -11.34
C ASP A 81 4.77 -7.42 -12.64
N PRO A 82 5.75 -8.34 -12.76
CA PRO A 82 6.61 -8.43 -13.94
C PRO A 82 5.88 -8.93 -15.19
N THR A 83 4.60 -9.30 -15.10
CA THR A 83 3.80 -9.68 -16.27
C THR A 83 3.20 -8.47 -16.99
N ARG A 84 3.25 -7.28 -16.36
CA ARG A 84 2.73 -6.02 -16.92
C ARG A 84 3.84 -5.19 -17.58
N SER A 85 3.42 -4.17 -18.32
CA SER A 85 4.33 -3.37 -19.14
C SER A 85 5.23 -2.45 -18.32
N GLU A 86 6.51 -2.36 -18.71
CA GLU A 86 7.47 -1.36 -18.24
C GLU A 86 7.39 -0.04 -19.04
N ASP A 87 6.83 -0.08 -20.25
CA ASP A 87 6.82 1.02 -21.23
C ASP A 87 5.51 1.84 -21.22
N HIS A 88 4.52 1.40 -20.43
CA HIS A 88 3.22 2.03 -20.36
C HIS A 88 2.88 2.44 -18.94
N ASP A 89 2.22 3.59 -18.84
CA ASP A 89 1.71 4.10 -17.59
C ASP A 89 0.25 3.70 -17.38
N GLN A 90 -0.17 3.78 -16.12
CA GLN A 90 -1.54 3.69 -15.65
C GLN A 90 -1.75 4.76 -14.58
N ASP A 91 -2.86 5.49 -14.70
CA ASP A 91 -3.28 6.41 -13.66
C ASP A 91 -3.84 5.64 -12.46
N VAL A 92 -3.34 5.94 -11.26
CA VAL A 92 -3.83 5.40 -9.99
C VAL A 92 -4.02 6.56 -9.03
N VAL A 93 -5.17 6.59 -8.35
CA VAL A 93 -5.42 7.58 -7.29
C VAL A 93 -4.83 7.08 -5.98
N VAL A 94 -3.80 7.77 -5.49
CA VAL A 94 -3.14 7.51 -4.21
C VAL A 94 -3.25 8.77 -3.35
N GLY A 95 -3.81 8.62 -2.16
CA GLY A 95 -4.00 9.74 -1.21
C GLY A 95 -4.81 10.90 -1.76
N GLY A 96 -5.85 10.59 -2.55
CA GLY A 96 -6.75 11.55 -3.16
C GLY A 96 -6.18 12.27 -4.39
N GLN A 97 -4.96 11.95 -4.82
CA GLN A 97 -4.31 12.53 -5.98
C GLN A 97 -4.11 11.48 -7.07
N ALA A 98 -4.38 11.85 -8.33
CA ALA A 98 -4.04 10.99 -9.46
C ALA A 98 -2.52 11.04 -9.70
N GLY A 99 -1.88 9.87 -9.72
CA GLY A 99 -0.48 9.69 -10.12
C GLY A 99 -0.39 8.78 -11.33
N SER A 100 0.60 9.05 -12.20
CA SER A 100 0.95 8.20 -13.34
C SER A 100 2.04 7.23 -12.91
N TYR A 101 1.75 5.93 -12.92
CA TYR A 101 2.67 4.87 -12.51
C TYR A 101 2.91 3.92 -13.68
N GLN A 102 4.13 3.40 -13.80
CA GLN A 102 4.39 2.36 -14.80
C GLN A 102 3.55 1.12 -14.48
N GLN A 103 2.98 0.46 -15.48
CA GLN A 103 1.99 -0.60 -15.27
C GLN A 103 2.53 -1.78 -14.45
N TYR A 104 3.82 -2.10 -14.54
CA TYR A 104 4.46 -3.11 -13.68
C TYR A 104 4.49 -2.75 -12.20
N GLN A 105 4.35 -1.48 -11.82
CA GLN A 105 4.23 -1.05 -10.41
C GLN A 105 2.77 -1.10 -9.91
N CYS A 106 1.82 -1.27 -10.82
CA CYS A 106 0.40 -1.37 -10.51
C CYS A 106 0.03 -2.85 -10.36
N VAL A 107 -0.16 -3.31 -9.13
CA VAL A 107 -0.51 -4.72 -8.85
C VAL A 107 -2.00 -4.90 -8.59
N ASP A 108 -2.46 -6.15 -8.65
CA ASP A 108 -3.83 -6.49 -8.28
C ASP A 108 -4.04 -6.58 -6.76
N ARG A 109 -5.31 -6.76 -6.36
CA ARG A 109 -5.70 -6.87 -4.95
C ARG A 109 -5.09 -8.09 -4.27
N ASP A 110 -4.92 -9.20 -4.99
CA ASP A 110 -4.42 -10.45 -4.41
C ASP A 110 -2.93 -10.33 -4.09
N MET A 111 -2.15 -9.69 -4.96
CA MET A 111 -0.75 -9.34 -4.69
C MET A 111 -0.60 -8.36 -3.53
N ALA A 112 -1.41 -7.30 -3.50
CA ALA A 112 -1.41 -6.34 -2.39
C ALA A 112 -1.75 -7.02 -1.05
N LYS A 113 -2.73 -7.93 -1.06
CA LYS A 113 -3.12 -8.73 0.11
C LYS A 113 -2.03 -9.69 0.55
N ALA A 114 -1.37 -10.38 -0.38
CA ALA A 114 -0.25 -11.27 -0.08
C ALA A 114 0.90 -10.49 0.57
N ALA A 115 1.22 -9.30 0.05
CA ALA A 115 2.23 -8.42 0.63
C ALA A 115 1.86 -7.99 2.05
N LEU A 116 0.63 -7.54 2.28
CA LEU A 116 0.14 -7.13 3.59
C LEU A 116 0.21 -8.27 4.61
N LEU A 117 -0.23 -9.47 4.23
CA LEU A 117 -0.22 -10.64 5.12
C LEU A 117 1.20 -11.04 5.54
N TYR A 118 2.17 -10.94 4.63
CA TYR A 118 3.57 -11.21 4.93
C TYR A 118 4.16 -10.09 5.81
N PHE A 119 3.88 -8.83 5.47
CA PHE A 119 4.34 -7.67 6.24
C PHE A 119 3.83 -7.69 7.68
N GLN A 120 2.58 -8.11 7.91
CA GLN A 120 2.04 -8.31 9.26
C GLN A 120 2.85 -9.29 10.10
N GLN A 121 3.43 -10.31 9.48
CA GLN A 121 4.19 -11.36 10.17
C GLN A 121 5.64 -10.93 10.36
N GLU A 122 6.27 -10.41 9.30
CA GLU A 122 7.73 -10.25 9.24
C GLU A 122 8.19 -8.79 9.24
N GLY A 123 7.33 -7.84 8.88
CA GLY A 123 7.71 -6.42 8.77
C GLY A 123 8.60 -6.10 7.57
N GLN A 124 8.69 -7.00 6.59
CA GLN A 124 9.63 -6.91 5.48
C GLN A 124 8.95 -7.20 4.14
N PRO A 125 9.58 -6.85 3.01
CA PRO A 125 9.15 -7.30 1.69
C PRO A 125 9.10 -8.83 1.62
N SER A 126 8.00 -9.39 1.10
CA SER A 126 7.89 -10.84 0.92
C SER A 126 8.90 -11.35 -0.12
N PRO A 127 9.68 -12.41 0.16
CA PRO A 127 10.61 -13.01 -0.81
C PRO A 127 9.89 -13.76 -1.94
N ASP A 128 8.62 -14.10 -1.75
CA ASP A 128 7.78 -14.78 -2.75
C ASP A 128 7.17 -13.80 -3.77
N LEU A 129 7.21 -12.50 -3.47
CA LEU A 129 6.78 -11.42 -4.35
C LEU A 129 8.00 -10.74 -5.01
N LYS A 130 7.75 -9.93 -6.04
CA LYS A 130 8.80 -9.18 -6.74
C LYS A 130 8.78 -7.73 -6.33
N TRP A 131 9.96 -7.20 -6.01
CA TRP A 131 10.12 -5.83 -5.55
C TRP A 131 11.25 -5.17 -6.33
N VAL A 132 11.08 -3.90 -6.68
CA VAL A 132 12.16 -3.02 -7.10
C VAL A 132 12.54 -2.15 -5.90
N SER A 133 13.83 -1.93 -5.68
CA SER A 133 14.33 -1.08 -4.61
C SER A 133 15.02 0.16 -5.15
N GLU A 134 14.74 1.31 -4.55
CA GLU A 134 15.40 2.61 -4.81
C GLU A 134 16.26 3.06 -3.63
#